data_AF-A0A8S2QJX9-F1
#
_entry.id   AF-A0A8S2QJX9-F1
#
_cell.length_a   1.000
_cell.length_b   1.000
_cell.length_c   1.000
_cell.angle_alpha   90.00
_cell.angle_beta   90.00
_cell.angle_gamma   90.00
#
_symmetry.space_group_name_H-M   'P 1'
#
loop_
_entity.id
_entity.type
_entity.pdbx_description
1 polymer ?
#
loop_
_entity_poly.entity_id
_entity_poly.type
_entity_poly.pdbx_seq_one_letter_code
_entity_poly.pdbx_strand_id
1 'polypeptide(L)'
;MTGSQLLFEKNADFIALSSHDRSHLIYGRLKYLGGIGACFILSHVKLFDNPAFYSASEAVYGSPAMEAGKATCNLIDSDVVFVKLGLSILAFSTFDYTFYTNTETSNLENITAVLRIQDMYIELAWRYLVYKYGHSRAVISFSNLIRCIFSGNKSTVEAIERKQYTDMVDAMIKQAKQTLSLND
;
A
#
# COMPACT_ATOMS: atom_id res chain seq x y z
N MET A 1 -13.41 9.02 -4.56
CA MET A 1 -12.36 8.31 -5.31
C MET A 1 -11.05 8.46 -4.57
N THR A 2 -10.53 7.36 -4.01
CA THR A 2 -9.20 7.36 -3.38
C THR A 2 -8.12 7.23 -4.45
N GLY A 3 -6.91 7.75 -4.21
CA GLY A 3 -5.80 7.66 -5.18
C GLY A 3 -5.41 6.22 -5.55
N SER A 4 -5.68 5.25 -4.66
CA SER A 4 -5.51 3.82 -4.91
C SER A 4 -6.54 3.24 -5.89
N GLN A 5 -7.79 3.72 -5.90
CA GLN A 5 -8.79 3.29 -6.89
C GLN A 5 -8.38 3.71 -8.31
N LEU A 6 -7.86 4.93 -8.46
CA LEU A 6 -7.42 5.45 -9.76
C LEU A 6 -6.22 4.67 -10.32
N LEU A 7 -5.36 4.12 -9.45
CA LEU A 7 -4.28 3.23 -9.86
C LEU A 7 -4.85 1.97 -10.52
N PHE A 8 -5.85 1.33 -9.91
CA PHE A 8 -6.47 0.11 -10.44
C PHE A 8 -7.30 0.37 -11.70
N GLU A 9 -8.05 1.47 -11.77
CA GLU A 9 -8.93 1.78 -12.90
C GLU A 9 -8.20 2.14 -14.19
N LYS A 10 -6.99 2.69 -14.09
CA LYS A 10 -6.27 3.24 -15.25
C LYS A 10 -5.00 2.48 -15.61
N ASN A 11 -4.60 1.52 -14.78
CA ASN A 11 -3.40 0.74 -15.05
C ASN A 11 -3.71 -0.40 -16.04
N ALA A 12 -3.11 -0.32 -17.23
CA ALA A 12 -3.33 -1.29 -18.29
C ALA A 12 -2.94 -2.73 -17.87
N ASP A 13 -1.86 -2.88 -17.10
CA ASP A 13 -1.41 -4.19 -16.61
C ASP A 13 -2.43 -4.81 -15.66
N PHE A 14 -3.03 -3.98 -14.79
CA PHE A 14 -4.10 -4.43 -13.90
C PHE A 14 -5.36 -4.82 -14.68
N ILE A 15 -5.78 -4.01 -15.66
CA ILE A 15 -6.96 -4.27 -16.48
C ILE A 15 -6.80 -5.56 -17.31
N ALA A 16 -5.57 -5.90 -17.69
CA ALA A 16 -5.27 -7.12 -18.44
C ALA A 16 -5.42 -8.42 -17.62
N LEU A 17 -5.53 -8.35 -16.29
CA LEU A 17 -5.74 -9.51 -15.42
C LEU A 17 -7.21 -9.97 -15.42
N SER A 18 -7.45 -11.23 -15.04
CA SER A 18 -8.81 -11.77 -14.90
C SER A 18 -9.61 -11.00 -13.83
N SER A 19 -10.95 -11.04 -13.92
CA SER A 19 -11.84 -10.45 -12.90
C SER A 19 -11.53 -11.00 -11.49
N HIS A 20 -11.23 -12.30 -11.42
CA HIS A 20 -10.83 -13.00 -10.21
C HIS A 20 -9.51 -12.47 -9.63
N ASP A 21 -8.43 -12.44 -10.44
CA ASP A 21 -7.11 -11.96 -9.99
C ASP A 21 -7.14 -10.48 -9.58
N ARG A 22 -7.87 -9.65 -10.34
CA ARG A 22 -8.09 -8.23 -9.99
C ARG A 22 -8.78 -8.07 -8.64
N SER A 23 -9.85 -8.83 -8.42
CA SER A 23 -10.59 -8.82 -7.16
C SER A 23 -9.73 -9.29 -5.99
N HIS A 24 -8.92 -10.33 -6.21
CA HIS A 24 -8.02 -10.87 -5.20
C HIS A 24 -6.95 -9.85 -4.79
N LEU A 25 -6.30 -9.21 -5.78
CA LEU A 25 -5.30 -8.18 -5.53
C LEU A 25 -5.90 -6.97 -4.81
N ILE A 26 -7.09 -6.51 -5.19
CA ILE A 26 -7.76 -5.40 -4.50
C ILE A 26 -8.04 -5.76 -3.04
N TYR A 27 -8.60 -6.94 -2.77
CA TYR A 27 -8.95 -7.33 -1.40
C TYR A 27 -7.72 -7.48 -0.51
N GLY A 28 -6.67 -8.14 -1.01
CA GLY A 28 -5.45 -8.40 -0.28
C GLY A 28 -4.54 -7.17 -0.13
N ARG A 29 -4.65 -6.15 -1.00
CA ARG A 29 -3.66 -5.05 -1.07
C ARG A 29 -4.21 -3.67 -0.79
N LEU A 30 -5.52 -3.44 -0.92
CA LEU A 30 -6.09 -2.10 -0.78
C LEU A 30 -5.82 -1.50 0.61
N LYS A 31 -5.81 -2.33 1.67
CA LYS A 31 -5.52 -1.90 3.05
C LYS A 31 -4.12 -1.27 3.15
N TYR A 32 -3.10 -1.95 2.62
CA TYR A 32 -1.71 -1.46 2.66
C TYR A 32 -1.47 -0.30 1.71
N LEU A 33 -2.03 -0.36 0.51
CA LEU A 33 -1.92 0.74 -0.46
C LEU A 33 -2.55 2.02 0.10
N GLY A 34 -3.71 1.89 0.74
CA GLY A 34 -4.37 2.99 1.44
C GLY A 34 -3.50 3.54 2.57
N GLY A 35 -2.97 2.68 3.43
CA GLY A 35 -2.12 3.07 4.55
C GLY A 35 -0.83 3.79 4.13
N ILE A 36 -0.06 3.19 3.21
CA ILE A 36 1.19 3.78 2.72
C ILE A 36 0.92 5.03 1.87
N GLY A 37 -0.12 5.01 1.03
CA GLY A 37 -0.55 6.18 0.27
C GLY A 37 -1.00 7.34 1.17
N ALA A 38 -1.71 7.05 2.26
CA ALA A 38 -2.05 8.05 3.26
C ALA A 38 -0.79 8.58 3.97
N CYS A 39 0.14 7.71 4.36
CA CYS A 39 1.42 8.12 4.94
C CYS A 39 2.21 9.07 4.03
N PHE A 40 2.17 8.86 2.72
CA PHE A 40 2.80 9.78 1.76
C PHE A 40 2.21 11.19 1.85
N ILE A 41 0.89 11.29 1.84
CA ILE A 41 0.18 12.58 1.93
C ILE A 41 0.45 13.23 3.28
N LEU A 42 0.31 12.47 4.37
CA LEU A 42 0.53 12.93 5.74
C LEU A 42 1.96 13.44 5.95
N SER A 43 2.95 12.76 5.38
CA SER A 43 4.36 13.20 5.39
C SER A 43 4.55 14.51 4.63
N HIS A 44 3.97 14.64 3.44
CA HIS A 44 4.08 15.84 2.62
C HIS A 44 3.46 17.09 3.28
N VAL A 45 2.30 16.92 3.92
CA VAL A 45 1.63 18.03 4.63
C VAL A 45 2.09 18.18 6.08
N LYS A 46 3.05 17.35 6.53
CA LYS A 46 3.57 17.30 7.91
C LYS A 46 2.47 17.19 8.97
N LEU A 47 1.42 16.42 8.69
CA LEU A 47 0.24 16.41 9.55
C LEU A 47 0.52 15.79 10.92
N PHE A 48 1.49 14.88 11.02
CA PHE A 48 1.95 14.31 12.29
C PHE A 48 2.76 15.30 13.16
N ASP A 49 3.17 16.44 12.62
CA ASP A 49 3.78 17.52 13.41
C ASP A 49 2.72 18.40 14.08
N ASN A 50 1.44 18.26 13.69
CA ASN A 50 0.31 18.92 14.33
C ASN A 50 -0.13 18.11 15.58
N PRO A 51 0.00 18.65 16.81
CA PRO A 51 -0.35 17.91 18.02
C PRO A 51 -1.82 17.53 18.11
N ALA A 52 -2.73 18.39 17.64
CA ALA A 52 -4.17 18.13 17.69
C ALA A 52 -4.54 16.96 16.77
N PHE A 53 -3.97 16.90 15.56
CA PHE A 53 -4.16 15.76 14.67
C PHE A 53 -3.57 14.47 15.26
N TYR A 54 -2.35 14.54 15.80
CA TYR A 54 -1.69 13.38 16.40
C TYR A 54 -2.52 12.81 17.56
N SER A 55 -2.91 13.65 18.52
CA SER A 55 -3.70 13.21 19.69
C SER A 55 -5.09 12.69 19.30
N ALA A 56 -5.76 13.31 18.34
CA ALA A 56 -7.06 12.83 17.86
C ALA A 56 -6.93 11.46 17.17
N SER A 57 -5.90 11.28 16.34
CA SER A 57 -5.65 10.01 15.65
C SER A 57 -5.20 8.92 16.63
N GLU A 58 -4.42 9.27 17.66
CA GLU A 58 -4.02 8.36 18.74
C GLU A 58 -5.20 7.86 19.56
N ALA A 59 -6.21 8.69 19.81
CA ALA A 59 -7.43 8.26 20.47
C ALA A 59 -8.21 7.20 19.66
N VAL A 60 -8.13 7.25 18.33
CA VAL A 60 -8.81 6.31 17.43
C VAL A 60 -7.98 5.04 17.21
N TYR A 61 -6.72 5.18 16.80
CA TYR A 61 -5.87 4.07 16.37
C TYR A 61 -5.01 3.48 17.50
N GLY A 62 -4.78 4.23 18.57
CA GLY A 62 -3.88 3.87 19.67
C GLY A 62 -2.44 4.31 19.44
N SER A 63 -1.71 4.48 20.55
CA SER A 63 -0.33 4.95 20.55
C SER A 63 0.63 4.09 19.71
N PRO A 64 0.62 2.74 19.81
CA PRO A 64 1.54 1.90 19.03
C PRO A 64 1.36 2.05 17.51
N ALA A 65 0.11 2.09 17.05
CA ALA A 65 -0.21 2.28 15.64
C ALA A 65 0.23 3.66 15.13
N MET A 66 0.08 4.70 15.95
CA MET A 66 0.49 6.07 15.64
C MET A 66 1.99 6.27 15.61
N GLU A 67 2.73 5.69 16.55
CA GLU A 67 4.19 5.69 16.55
C GLU A 67 4.73 5.00 15.29
N ALA A 68 4.18 3.83 14.94
CA ALA A 68 4.52 3.11 13.72
C ALA A 68 4.14 3.89 12.45
N GLY A 69 2.97 4.56 12.44
CA GLY A 69 2.53 5.41 11.33
C GLY A 69 3.45 6.61 11.12
N LYS A 70 3.87 7.27 12.21
CA LYS A 70 4.83 8.39 12.17
C LYS A 70 6.21 7.93 11.68
N ALA A 71 6.71 6.79 12.18
CA ALA A 71 7.94 6.19 11.69
C ALA A 71 7.87 5.89 10.17
N THR A 72 6.73 5.38 9.70
CA THR A 72 6.48 5.13 8.28
C THR A 72 6.53 6.42 7.46
N CYS A 73 5.91 7.50 7.93
CA CYS A 73 5.96 8.82 7.27
C CYS A 73 7.36 9.42 7.18
N ASN A 74 8.24 9.11 8.13
CA ASN A 74 9.63 9.57 8.10
C ASN A 74 10.51 8.76 7.13
N LEU A 75 10.08 7.55 6.76
CA LEU A 75 10.80 6.67 5.85
C LEU A 75 10.37 6.83 4.39
N ILE A 76 9.17 7.37 4.14
CA ILE A 76 8.65 7.51 2.78
C ILE A 76 9.45 8.55 2.00
N ASP A 77 9.80 8.22 0.76
CA ASP A 77 10.55 9.13 -0.11
C ASP A 77 9.66 10.32 -0.53
N SER A 78 10.24 11.50 -0.65
CA SER A 78 9.55 12.69 -1.16
C SER A 78 9.27 12.62 -2.67
N ASP A 79 9.97 11.74 -3.39
CA ASP A 79 9.84 11.59 -4.83
C ASP A 79 8.54 10.89 -5.23
N VAL A 80 7.59 11.69 -5.71
CA VAL A 80 6.27 11.23 -6.17
C VAL A 80 6.37 10.10 -7.21
N VAL A 81 7.34 10.13 -8.11
CA VAL A 81 7.47 9.10 -9.16
C VAL A 81 7.89 7.77 -8.53
N PHE A 82 8.90 7.81 -7.66
CA PHE A 82 9.36 6.61 -6.97
C PHE A 82 8.27 6.05 -6.04
N VAL A 83 7.52 6.91 -5.34
CA VAL A 83 6.40 6.47 -4.50
C VAL A 83 5.29 5.83 -5.33
N LYS A 84 4.95 6.37 -6.50
CA LYS A 84 3.98 5.73 -7.42
C LYS A 84 4.45 4.34 -7.85
N LEU A 85 5.73 4.20 -8.20
CA LEU A 85 6.30 2.89 -8.55
C LEU A 85 6.27 1.94 -7.35
N GLY A 86 6.59 2.41 -6.15
CA GLY A 86 6.48 1.63 -4.91
C GLY A 86 5.06 1.16 -4.62
N LEU A 87 4.06 2.02 -4.82
CA LEU A 87 2.64 1.65 -4.71
C LEU A 87 2.24 0.63 -5.77
N SER A 88 2.74 0.72 -7.01
CA SER A 88 2.52 -0.32 -8.02
C SER A 88 3.15 -1.67 -7.60
N ILE A 89 4.39 -1.67 -7.10
CA ILE A 89 5.05 -2.89 -6.60
C ILE A 89 4.21 -3.57 -5.51
N LEU A 90 3.63 -2.77 -4.61
CA LEU A 90 2.76 -3.27 -3.56
C LEU A 90 1.41 -3.77 -4.07
N ALA A 91 0.84 -3.09 -5.07
CA ALA A 91 -0.45 -3.46 -5.66
C ALA A 91 -0.41 -4.84 -6.33
N PHE A 92 0.74 -5.21 -6.90
CA PHE A 92 0.95 -6.51 -7.53
C PHE A 92 1.73 -7.50 -6.65
N SER A 93 1.93 -7.19 -5.36
CA SER A 93 2.64 -8.12 -4.47
C SER A 93 1.84 -9.39 -4.22
N THR A 94 2.51 -10.55 -4.27
CA THR A 94 1.92 -11.84 -3.95
C THR A 94 2.00 -12.20 -2.47
N PHE A 95 2.72 -11.40 -1.66
CA PHE A 95 2.85 -11.63 -0.22
C PHE A 95 1.71 -11.00 0.58
N ASP A 96 0.94 -11.82 1.29
CA ASP A 96 0.04 -11.33 2.35
C ASP A 96 0.84 -10.93 3.58
N TYR A 97 0.87 -9.63 3.87
CA TYR A 97 1.72 -9.08 4.91
C TYR A 97 1.13 -9.23 6.35
N THR A 98 -0.16 -9.55 6.52
CA THR A 98 -0.81 -9.61 7.86
C THR A 98 -1.77 -10.76 8.14
N PHE A 99 -2.07 -11.66 7.20
CA PHE A 99 -3.13 -12.65 7.42
C PHE A 99 -2.56 -14.05 7.64
N TYR A 100 -2.37 -14.43 8.90
CA TYR A 100 -2.31 -15.83 9.33
C TYR A 100 -3.72 -16.39 9.53
N THR A 101 -4.65 -16.09 8.63
CA THR A 101 -6.01 -16.61 8.74
C THR A 101 -6.07 -17.99 8.09
N ASN A 102 -6.56 -18.98 8.83
CA ASN A 102 -6.83 -20.36 8.38
C ASN A 102 -7.93 -20.48 7.30
N THR A 103 -8.41 -19.37 6.75
CA THR A 103 -9.38 -19.37 5.65
C THR A 103 -8.65 -19.56 4.35
N GLU A 104 -9.04 -20.58 3.58
CA GLU A 104 -8.53 -20.88 2.24
C GLU A 104 -8.47 -19.60 1.40
N THR A 105 -7.27 -19.04 1.26
CA THR A 105 -7.02 -17.95 0.33
C THR A 105 -7.17 -18.54 -1.06
N SER A 106 -8.17 -18.07 -1.80
CA SER A 106 -8.32 -18.45 -3.20
C SER A 106 -7.04 -18.02 -3.93
N ASN A 107 -6.28 -18.98 -4.44
CA ASN A 107 -5.05 -18.65 -5.14
C ASN A 107 -5.34 -17.76 -6.36
N LEU A 108 -4.35 -16.93 -6.73
CA LEU A 108 -4.35 -16.25 -8.02
C LEU A 108 -4.39 -17.30 -9.13
N GLU A 109 -5.26 -17.12 -10.11
CA GLU A 109 -5.37 -17.98 -11.30
C GLU A 109 -4.09 -17.92 -12.13
N ASN A 110 -3.54 -16.71 -12.30
CA ASN A 110 -2.31 -16.50 -13.07
C ASN A 110 -1.24 -15.75 -12.27
N ILE A 111 -0.73 -16.40 -11.23
CA ILE A 111 0.38 -15.88 -10.43
C ILE A 111 1.60 -15.48 -11.28
N THR A 112 1.85 -16.18 -12.39
CA THR A 112 2.99 -15.87 -13.27
C THR A 112 2.83 -14.50 -13.93
N ALA A 113 1.62 -14.15 -14.39
CA ALA A 113 1.35 -12.83 -14.95
C ALA A 113 1.52 -11.73 -13.89
N VAL A 114 0.98 -11.95 -12.69
CA VAL A 114 1.09 -10.99 -11.57
C VAL A 114 2.56 -10.75 -11.19
N LEU A 115 3.36 -11.82 -11.05
CA LEU A 115 4.78 -11.69 -10.74
C LEU A 115 5.56 -10.96 -11.84
N ARG A 116 5.26 -11.23 -13.12
CA ARG A 116 5.89 -10.50 -14.23
C ARG A 116 5.60 -9.00 -14.19
N ILE A 117 4.36 -8.62 -13.87
CA ILE A 117 3.98 -7.21 -13.72
C ILE A 117 4.72 -6.60 -12.52
N GLN A 118 4.78 -7.30 -11.39
CA GLN A 118 5.52 -6.85 -10.20
C GLN A 118 7.00 -6.64 -10.51
N ASP A 119 7.66 -7.61 -11.14
CA ASP A 119 9.08 -7.56 -11.51
C ASP A 119 9.37 -6.38 -12.44
N MET A 120 8.48 -6.11 -13.41
CA MET A 120 8.59 -4.95 -14.28
C MET A 120 8.59 -3.65 -13.47
N TYR A 121 7.69 -3.48 -12.49
CA TYR A 121 7.67 -2.29 -11.64
C TYR A 121 8.90 -2.19 -10.73
N ILE A 122 9.41 -3.31 -10.22
CA ILE A 122 10.66 -3.36 -9.43
C ILE A 122 11.84 -2.89 -10.28
N GLU A 123 11.95 -3.42 -11.51
CA GLU A 123 13.02 -3.05 -12.43
C GLU A 123 12.94 -1.57 -12.84
N LEU A 124 11.73 -1.08 -13.14
CA LEU A 124 11.51 0.34 -13.45
C LEU A 124 11.89 1.24 -12.27
N ALA A 125 11.49 0.87 -11.04
CA ALA A 125 11.85 1.61 -9.84
C ALA A 125 13.36 1.64 -9.62
N TRP A 126 14.03 0.50 -9.79
CA TRP A 126 15.48 0.40 -9.66
C TRP A 126 16.21 1.25 -10.71
N ARG A 127 15.87 1.09 -12.00
CA ARG A 127 16.47 1.86 -13.10
C ARG A 127 16.23 3.36 -12.91
N TYR A 128 15.03 3.75 -12.50
CA TYR A 128 14.69 5.15 -12.20
C TYR A 128 15.59 5.73 -11.11
N LEU A 129 15.74 5.04 -9.98
CA LEU A 129 16.57 5.49 -8.88
C LEU A 129 18.06 5.57 -9.25
N VAL A 130 18.58 4.57 -9.95
CA VAL A 130 19.98 4.57 -10.41
C VAL A 130 20.23 5.73 -11.35
N TYR A 131 19.32 5.97 -12.30
CA TYR A 131 19.40 7.10 -13.23
C TYR A 131 19.34 8.45 -12.51
N LYS A 132 18.42 8.62 -11.56
CA LYS A 132 18.18 9.91 -10.91
C LYS A 132 19.18 10.25 -9.80
N TYR A 133 19.60 9.26 -9.02
CA TYR A 133 20.35 9.47 -7.78
C TYR A 133 21.73 8.79 -7.76
N GLY A 134 22.05 7.97 -8.77
CA GLY A 134 23.24 7.13 -8.78
C GLY A 134 23.11 5.91 -7.85
N HIS A 135 24.04 4.97 -7.99
CA HIS A 135 23.94 3.64 -7.36
C HIS A 135 23.80 3.67 -5.83
N SER A 136 24.68 4.40 -5.13
CA SER A 136 24.70 4.40 -3.65
C SER A 136 23.40 4.93 -3.05
N ARG A 137 22.90 6.05 -3.56
CA ARG A 137 21.66 6.65 -3.09
C ARG A 137 20.42 5.87 -3.53
N ALA A 138 20.47 5.23 -4.70
CA ALA A 138 19.43 4.29 -5.13
C ALA A 138 19.26 3.13 -4.15
N VAL A 139 20.35 2.52 -3.68
CA VAL A 139 20.30 1.46 -2.66
C VAL A 139 19.65 1.95 -1.37
N ILE A 140 19.98 3.17 -0.91
CA ILE A 140 19.40 3.75 0.31
C ILE A 140 17.90 3.98 0.14
N SER A 141 17.48 4.63 -0.96
CA SER A 141 16.06 4.89 -1.22
C SER A 141 15.25 3.60 -1.36
N PHE A 142 15.78 2.59 -2.06
CA PHE A 142 15.10 1.30 -2.19
C PHE A 142 15.02 0.56 -0.85
N SER A 143 16.09 0.60 -0.04
CA SER A 143 16.09 0.03 1.32
C SER A 143 15.07 0.72 2.23
N ASN A 144 14.93 2.05 2.11
CA ASN A 144 13.94 2.81 2.86
C ASN A 144 12.51 2.49 2.43
N LEU A 145 12.27 2.24 1.13
CA LEU A 145 10.98 1.73 0.67
C LEU A 145 10.65 0.39 1.34
N ILE A 146 11.59 -0.56 1.37
CA ILE A 146 11.39 -1.85 2.05
C ILE A 146 11.07 -1.66 3.54
N ARG A 147 11.83 -0.82 4.24
CA ARG A 147 11.55 -0.50 5.66
C ARG A 147 10.20 0.18 5.85
N CYS A 148 9.82 1.07 4.94
CA CYS A 148 8.51 1.74 4.94
C CYS A 148 7.39 0.71 4.81
N ILE A 149 7.55 -0.31 3.96
CA ILE A 149 6.57 -1.39 3.79
C ILE A 149 6.42 -2.20 5.09
N PHE A 150 7.53 -2.63 5.70
CA PHE A 150 7.47 -3.36 6.97
C PHE A 150 6.91 -2.52 8.13
N SER A 151 7.25 -1.23 8.20
CA SER A 151 6.74 -0.32 9.21
C SER A 151 5.23 -0.07 9.04
N GLY A 152 4.77 0.12 7.79
CA GLY A 152 3.35 0.25 7.48
C GLY A 152 2.57 -1.02 7.78
N ASN A 153 3.18 -2.19 7.52
CA ASN A 153 2.63 -3.48 7.92
C ASN A 153 2.44 -3.56 9.45
N LYS A 154 3.49 -3.26 10.22
CA LYS A 154 3.41 -3.22 11.69
C LYS A 154 2.28 -2.31 12.17
N SER A 155 2.20 -1.08 11.64
CA SER A 155 1.12 -0.14 11.98
C SER A 155 -0.27 -0.72 11.70
N THR A 156 -0.41 -1.46 10.59
CA THR A 156 -1.67 -2.12 10.21
C THR A 156 -2.03 -3.26 11.18
N VAL A 157 -1.07 -4.10 11.57
CA VAL A 157 -1.30 -5.17 12.56
C VAL A 157 -1.79 -4.59 13.88
N GLU A 158 -1.09 -3.58 14.40
CA GLU A 158 -1.43 -2.92 15.66
C GLU A 158 -2.81 -2.21 15.59
N ALA A 159 -3.18 -1.70 14.41
CA ALA A 159 -4.47 -1.05 14.19
C ALA A 159 -5.64 -2.04 14.04
N ILE A 160 -5.40 -3.24 13.47
CA ILE A 160 -6.44 -4.27 13.25
C ILE A 160 -7.02 -4.80 14.56
N GLU A 161 -6.28 -4.75 15.67
CA GLU A 161 -6.81 -5.07 17.00
C GLU A 161 -7.95 -4.12 17.44
N ARG A 162 -8.17 -3.02 16.71
CA ARG A 162 -9.23 -2.04 17.00
C ARG A 162 -10.38 -2.12 16.01
N LYS A 163 -11.57 -2.42 16.54
CA LYS A 163 -12.83 -2.55 15.77
C LYS A 163 -13.16 -1.34 14.87
N GLN A 164 -12.86 -0.13 15.33
CA GLN A 164 -13.14 1.09 14.54
C GLN A 164 -12.33 1.14 13.23
N TYR A 165 -11.10 0.63 13.24
CA TYR A 165 -10.26 0.57 12.05
C TYR A 165 -10.79 -0.48 11.06
N THR A 166 -11.14 -1.68 11.55
CA THR A 166 -11.66 -2.76 10.70
C THR A 166 -12.97 -2.36 10.01
N ASP A 167 -13.89 -1.70 10.73
CA ASP A 167 -15.19 -1.27 10.18
C ASP A 167 -15.00 -0.23 9.05
N MET A 168 -14.08 0.73 9.23
CA MET A 168 -13.77 1.74 8.21
C MET A 168 -13.15 1.13 6.95
N VAL A 169 -12.23 0.18 7.13
CA VAL A 169 -11.54 -0.48 6.02
C VAL A 169 -12.48 -1.36 5.21
N ASP A 170 -13.35 -2.13 5.87
CA ASP A 170 -14.28 -3.01 5.18
C ASP A 170 -15.35 -2.20 4.39
N ALA A 171 -15.73 -1.03 4.91
CA ALA A 171 -16.56 -0.08 4.16
C ALA A 171 -15.87 0.43 2.88
N MET A 172 -14.57 0.76 2.95
CA MET A 172 -13.79 1.18 1.78
C MET A 172 -13.68 0.07 0.72
N ILE A 173 -13.46 -1.18 1.14
CA ILE A 173 -13.40 -2.34 0.24
C ILE A 173 -14.76 -2.53 -0.45
N LYS A 174 -15.86 -2.46 0.30
CA LYS A 174 -17.21 -2.59 -0.27
C LYS A 174 -17.49 -1.51 -1.31
N GLN A 175 -17.09 -0.26 -1.04
CA GLN A 175 -17.24 0.83 -1.99
C GLN A 175 -16.41 0.61 -3.26
N ALA A 176 -15.14 0.17 -3.12
CA ALA A 176 -14.28 -0.10 -4.26
C ALA A 176 -14.87 -1.16 -5.20
N LYS A 177 -15.47 -2.23 -4.68
CA LYS A 177 -16.17 -3.23 -5.49
C LYS A 177 -17.31 -2.64 -6.33
N GLN A 178 -18.14 -1.79 -5.70
CA GLN A 178 -19.28 -1.17 -6.38
C GLN A 178 -18.84 -0.22 -7.49
N THR A 179 -17.74 0.51 -7.31
CA THR A 179 -17.22 1.44 -8.31
C THR A 179 -16.53 0.74 -9.47
N LEU A 180 -15.87 -0.39 -9.22
CA LEU A 180 -15.05 -1.10 -10.21
C LEU A 180 -15.83 -2.13 -11.03
N SER A 181 -17.14 -2.28 -10.82
CA SER A 181 -17.99 -3.24 -11.52
C SER A 181 -17.42 -4.67 -11.53
N LEU A 182 -16.74 -5.09 -10.46
CA LEU A 182 -16.10 -6.41 -10.35
C LEU A 182 -17.13 -7.56 -10.14
N ASN A 183 -18.38 -7.34 -10.53
CA ASN A 183 -19.47 -8.30 -10.44
C ASN A 183 -19.78 -8.82 -11.85
N ASP A 184 -18.79 -9.41 -12.51
CA ASP A 184 -18.96 -10.26 -13.70
C ASP A 184 -18.07 -11.50 -13.54
#